data_AF-A0A3A2ZNR2-F1
#
_entry.id   AF-A0A3A2ZNR2-F1
#
_cell.length_a   1.000
_cell.length_b   1.000
_cell.length_c   1.000
_cell.angle_alpha   90.00
_cell.angle_beta   90.00
_cell.angle_gamma   90.00
#
_symmetry.space_group_name_H-M   'P 1'
#
loop_
_entity.id
_entity.type
_entity.pdbx_description
1 polymer ?
#
loop_
_entity_poly.entity_id
_entity_poly.type
_entity_poly.pdbx_seq_one_letter_code
_entity_poly.pdbx_strand_id
1 'polypeptide(L)'
;MHSIHLYTSSPSHLPNVTAPLAAERAIEITSSLIDLARIENGVPPDQLRPTICFDEWNVWDPIRAEGSKGAEENYTLSDALAVAVYLNVFVRKSRDVGMACIAQSVNVISPLMTTKDGIIKQTTWWPLYLFSRFMRGWTVGAHVSCGTYEGETSPRWVKSVKDMPWLDVSATLGDDGYANTAVVNIHEDKDIESKVEGVAGEVAVFTITAQNVMATNMKGKQEVGVTESTWDGKGTYVFRKHSLTLLRWKAE
;
A
#
# COMPACT_ATOMS: atom_id res chain seq x y z
N MET A 1 22.32 -0.46 5.74
CA MET A 1 20.90 -0.06 5.87
C MET A 1 20.47 -0.19 7.33
N HIS A 2 19.44 0.52 7.77
CA HIS A 2 18.81 0.34 9.08
C HIS A 2 17.49 -0.42 8.90
N SER A 3 17.29 -1.50 9.64
CA SER A 3 16.08 -2.32 9.54
C SER A 3 14.92 -1.71 10.34
N ILE A 4 13.71 -1.76 9.78
CA ILE A 4 12.45 -1.50 10.49
C ILE A 4 11.53 -2.69 10.27
N HIS A 5 11.03 -3.28 11.36
CA HIS A 5 9.99 -4.32 11.33
C HIS A 5 8.67 -3.72 11.77
N LEU A 6 7.64 -3.83 10.94
CA LEU A 6 6.32 -3.31 11.29
C LEU A 6 5.19 -4.20 10.80
N TYR A 7 4.46 -4.73 11.78
CA TYR A 7 3.20 -5.43 11.56
C TYR A 7 2.06 -4.58 12.11
N THR A 8 1.00 -4.43 11.32
CA THR A 8 -0.19 -3.69 11.74
C THR A 8 -1.43 -4.56 11.62
N SER A 9 -2.42 -4.33 12.46
CA SER A 9 -3.72 -4.97 12.34
C SER A 9 -4.80 -4.23 13.10
N SER A 10 -6.04 -4.44 12.67
CA SER A 10 -7.24 -4.12 13.44
C SER A 10 -8.39 -5.02 12.97
N PRO A 11 -9.32 -5.41 13.87
CA PRO A 11 -10.54 -6.12 13.46
C PRO A 11 -11.53 -5.24 12.68
N SER A 12 -11.36 -3.91 12.71
CA SER A 12 -12.24 -2.96 12.01
C SER A 12 -11.53 -2.37 10.79
N HIS A 13 -12.28 -2.13 9.70
CA HIS A 13 -11.70 -1.73 8.42
C HIS A 13 -10.91 -0.43 8.48
N LEU A 14 -11.51 0.68 8.93
CA LEU A 14 -10.85 1.99 8.90
C LEU A 14 -9.57 2.04 9.75
N PRO A 15 -9.53 1.53 10.99
CA PRO A 15 -8.27 1.45 11.72
C PRO A 15 -7.26 0.49 11.07
N ASN A 16 -7.69 -0.58 10.38
CA ASN A 16 -6.79 -1.53 9.70
C ASN A 16 -6.13 -0.91 8.46
N VAL A 17 -6.91 -0.28 7.59
CA VAL A 17 -6.43 0.30 6.32
C VAL A 17 -5.58 1.56 6.52
N THR A 18 -5.79 2.29 7.62
CA THR A 18 -5.00 3.48 7.97
C THR A 18 -3.74 3.17 8.77
N ALA A 19 -3.69 2.01 9.45
CA ALA A 19 -2.53 1.56 10.22
C ALA A 19 -1.17 1.67 9.51
N PRO A 20 -1.05 1.33 8.21
CA PRO A 20 0.21 1.40 7.47
C PRO A 20 0.83 2.80 7.41
N LEU A 21 0.06 3.87 7.65
CA LEU A 21 0.62 5.23 7.74
C LEU A 21 1.59 5.38 8.93
N ALA A 22 1.54 4.48 9.91
CA ALA A 22 2.59 4.35 10.93
C ALA A 22 3.97 4.09 10.31
N ALA A 23 4.04 3.30 9.24
CA ALA A 23 5.28 3.00 8.52
C ALA A 23 5.89 4.28 7.94
N GLU A 24 5.04 5.15 7.38
CA GLU A 24 5.50 6.41 6.79
C GLU A 24 6.15 7.31 7.84
N ARG A 25 5.54 7.41 9.02
CA ARG A 25 6.12 8.17 10.14
C ARG A 25 7.39 7.51 10.68
N ALA A 26 7.43 6.18 10.76
CA ALA A 26 8.63 5.46 11.17
C ALA A 26 9.80 5.73 10.22
N ILE A 27 9.55 5.75 8.89
CA ILE A 27 10.55 6.10 7.88
C ILE A 27 11.05 7.54 8.07
N GLU A 28 10.13 8.50 8.23
CA GLU A 28 10.46 9.92 8.42
C GLU A 28 11.36 10.15 9.65
N ILE A 29 11.02 9.50 10.78
CA ILE A 29 11.79 9.59 12.03
C ILE A 29 13.17 8.95 11.85
N THR A 30 13.23 7.71 11.36
CA THR A 30 14.50 6.98 11.19
C THR A 30 15.42 7.69 10.20
N SER A 31 14.86 8.23 9.10
CA SER A 31 15.61 9.03 8.12
C SER A 31 16.27 10.25 8.79
N SER A 32 15.51 10.97 9.62
CA SER A 32 16.01 12.12 10.39
C SER A 32 17.09 11.74 11.40
N LEU A 33 16.95 10.58 12.07
CA LEU A 33 17.94 10.06 13.02
C LEU A 33 19.24 9.63 12.32
N ILE A 34 19.15 9.07 11.11
CA ILE A 34 20.32 8.77 10.27
C ILE A 34 21.08 10.07 9.96
N ASP A 35 20.36 11.13 9.58
CA ASP A 35 20.98 12.43 9.28
C ASP A 35 21.62 13.06 10.52
N LEU A 36 20.92 13.04 11.66
CA LEU A 36 21.47 13.52 12.93
C LEU A 36 22.78 12.80 13.29
N ALA A 37 22.77 11.46 13.23
CA ALA A 37 23.97 10.67 13.53
C ALA A 37 25.14 11.01 12.58
N ARG A 38 24.87 11.23 11.29
CA ARG A 38 25.91 11.64 10.33
C ARG A 38 26.50 13.02 10.67
N ILE A 39 25.64 13.98 11.03
CA ILE A 39 26.05 15.33 11.40
C ILE A 39 26.91 15.31 12.66
N GLU A 40 26.43 14.65 13.72
CA GLU A 40 27.14 14.61 15.02
C GLU A 40 28.47 13.87 14.96
N ASN A 41 28.59 12.88 14.06
CA ASN A 41 29.84 12.14 13.87
C ASN A 41 30.75 12.73 12.77
N GLY A 42 30.41 13.91 12.22
CA GLY A 42 31.22 14.57 11.19
C GLY A 42 31.43 13.72 9.94
N VAL A 43 30.44 12.91 9.55
CA VAL A 43 30.57 11.98 8.43
C VAL A 43 30.77 12.77 7.12
N PRO A 44 31.84 12.49 6.36
CA PRO A 44 32.13 13.19 5.11
C PRO A 44 30.99 13.12 4.07
N PRO A 45 30.83 14.15 3.22
CA PRO A 45 29.73 14.21 2.24
C PRO A 45 29.83 13.16 1.13
N ASP A 46 31.02 12.61 0.86
CA ASP A 46 31.29 11.54 -0.10
C ASP A 46 30.99 10.15 0.45
N GLN A 47 30.88 9.99 1.77
CA GLN A 47 30.45 8.74 2.39
C GLN A 47 28.96 8.50 2.13
N LEU A 48 28.63 7.39 1.47
CA LEU A 48 27.25 6.99 1.16
C LEU A 48 26.34 7.05 2.40
N ARG A 49 25.17 7.65 2.24
CA ARG A 49 24.14 7.72 3.28
C ARG A 49 23.46 6.35 3.44
N PRO A 50 23.42 5.78 4.66
CA PRO A 50 22.63 4.57 4.91
C PRO A 50 21.15 4.79 4.58
N THR A 51 20.54 3.85 3.87
CA THR A 51 19.09 3.80 3.64
C THR A 51 18.40 2.91 4.67
N ILE A 52 17.06 2.91 4.64
CA ILE A 52 16.20 2.08 5.46
C ILE A 52 15.83 0.81 4.70
N CYS A 53 15.70 -0.29 5.44
CA CYS A 53 15.20 -1.55 4.95
C CYS A 53 13.97 -1.96 5.78
N PHE A 54 12.82 -2.13 5.14
CA PHE A 54 11.68 -2.82 5.75
C PHE A 54 11.80 -4.31 5.42
N ASP A 55 12.70 -5.03 6.09
CA ASP A 55 12.91 -6.47 5.84
C ASP A 55 11.81 -7.36 6.44
N GLU A 56 10.92 -6.80 7.28
CA GLU A 56 9.68 -7.44 7.68
C GLU A 56 8.53 -6.43 7.77
N TRP A 57 7.50 -6.62 6.94
CA TRP A 57 6.26 -5.85 7.02
C TRP A 57 5.08 -6.67 6.50
N ASN A 58 3.91 -6.52 7.13
CA ASN A 58 2.63 -6.99 6.61
C ASN A 58 1.46 -6.55 7.51
N VAL A 59 0.24 -6.93 7.13
CA VAL A 59 -0.87 -7.11 8.07
C VAL A 59 -0.69 -8.42 8.81
N TRP A 60 -0.66 -8.37 10.15
CA TRP A 60 -0.63 -9.57 10.99
C TRP A 60 -1.25 -9.30 12.36
N ASP A 61 -2.12 -10.19 12.78
CA ASP A 61 -2.65 -10.26 14.14
C ASP A 61 -2.32 -11.66 14.72
N PRO A 62 -1.46 -11.76 15.75
CA PRO A 62 -1.15 -13.03 16.38
C PRO A 62 -2.35 -13.77 16.98
N ILE A 63 -3.48 -13.08 17.23
CA ILE A 63 -4.74 -13.70 17.66
C ILE A 63 -5.44 -14.41 16.49
N ARG A 64 -5.41 -13.81 15.29
CA ARG A 64 -5.97 -14.40 14.06
C ARG A 64 -5.09 -15.54 13.53
N ALA A 65 -3.78 -15.34 13.56
CA ALA A 65 -2.78 -16.24 13.00
C ALA A 65 -1.59 -16.42 13.96
N GLU A 66 -1.73 -17.37 14.89
CA GLU A 66 -0.72 -17.63 15.92
C GLU A 66 0.59 -18.17 15.30
N GLY A 67 1.71 -17.51 15.60
CA GLY A 67 3.04 -17.89 15.09
C GLY A 67 3.43 -19.33 15.43
N SER A 68 3.11 -19.80 16.64
CA SER A 68 3.42 -21.16 17.08
C SER A 68 2.67 -22.25 16.28
N LYS A 69 1.59 -21.87 15.57
CA LYS A 69 0.74 -22.73 14.76
C LYS A 69 0.92 -22.50 13.26
N GLY A 70 2.00 -21.81 12.86
CA GLY A 70 2.35 -21.56 11.47
C GLY A 70 1.88 -20.21 10.91
N ALA A 71 1.12 -19.42 11.68
CA ALA A 71 0.63 -18.09 11.29
C ALA A 71 0.05 -18.03 9.85
N GLU A 72 -0.74 -19.04 9.47
CA GLU A 72 -1.49 -19.05 8.21
C GLU A 72 -2.69 -18.09 8.32
N GLU A 73 -2.46 -16.83 7.97
CA GLU A 73 -3.47 -15.77 8.02
C GLU A 73 -4.42 -15.83 6.81
N ASN A 74 -5.72 -15.63 7.06
CA ASN A 74 -6.74 -15.52 6.02
C ASN A 74 -7.00 -14.03 5.73
N TYR A 75 -6.44 -13.53 4.63
CA TYR A 75 -6.54 -12.11 4.30
C TYR A 75 -7.89 -11.74 3.69
N THR A 76 -8.42 -10.61 4.16
CA THR A 76 -9.65 -9.97 3.67
C THR A 76 -9.35 -8.87 2.65
N LEU A 77 -10.37 -8.30 2.00
CA LEU A 77 -10.21 -7.08 1.20
C LEU A 77 -9.66 -5.92 2.04
N SER A 78 -10.11 -5.77 3.30
CA SER A 78 -9.57 -4.78 4.23
C SER A 78 -8.05 -4.89 4.37
N ASP A 79 -7.54 -6.12 4.52
CA ASP A 79 -6.10 -6.37 4.63
C ASP A 79 -5.36 -6.09 3.31
N ALA A 80 -5.98 -6.39 2.17
CA ALA A 80 -5.42 -6.04 0.85
C ALA A 80 -5.29 -4.53 0.65
N LEU A 81 -6.27 -3.75 1.10
CA LEU A 81 -6.20 -2.29 1.04
C LEU A 81 -5.14 -1.74 2.00
N ALA A 82 -4.98 -2.32 3.20
CA ALA A 82 -3.88 -1.96 4.08
C ALA A 82 -2.51 -2.25 3.43
N VAL A 83 -2.34 -3.40 2.78
CA VAL A 83 -1.14 -3.70 1.99
C VAL A 83 -0.93 -2.69 0.86
N ALA A 84 -2.00 -2.24 0.19
CA ALA A 84 -1.91 -1.20 -0.83
C ALA A 84 -1.42 0.15 -0.26
N VAL A 85 -1.85 0.53 0.95
CA VAL A 85 -1.36 1.73 1.63
C VAL A 85 0.12 1.59 2.04
N TYR A 86 0.56 0.42 2.53
CA TYR A 86 1.99 0.16 2.73
C TYR A 86 2.80 0.39 1.44
N LEU A 87 2.32 -0.16 0.33
CA LEU A 87 3.00 -0.04 -0.97
C LEU A 87 3.03 1.41 -1.45
N ASN A 88 1.95 2.17 -1.29
CA ASN A 88 1.93 3.60 -1.55
C ASN A 88 2.96 4.36 -0.69
N VAL A 89 3.05 4.05 0.60
CA VAL A 89 4.07 4.62 1.51
C VAL A 89 5.47 4.32 1.00
N PHE A 90 5.78 3.09 0.61
CA PHE A 90 7.11 2.73 0.11
C PHE A 90 7.45 3.45 -1.20
N VAL A 91 6.48 3.64 -2.11
CA VAL A 91 6.70 4.43 -3.33
C VAL A 91 6.98 5.89 -2.99
N ARG A 92 6.21 6.51 -2.07
CA ARG A 92 6.42 7.91 -1.64
C ARG A 92 7.75 8.10 -0.91
N LYS A 93 8.23 7.08 -0.20
CA LYS A 93 9.45 7.12 0.61
C LYS A 93 10.64 6.39 -0.01
N SER A 94 10.59 6.07 -1.30
CA SER A 94 11.63 5.31 -2.03
C SER A 94 13.00 5.98 -2.00
N ARG A 95 13.08 7.30 -1.79
CA ARG A 95 14.34 8.02 -1.56
C ARG A 95 15.10 7.51 -0.33
N ASP A 96 14.38 7.16 0.73
CA ASP A 96 14.95 6.74 2.01
C ASP A 96 14.91 5.21 2.20
N VAL A 97 13.94 4.53 1.58
CA VAL A 97 13.75 3.08 1.66
C VAL A 97 14.46 2.40 0.49
N GLY A 98 15.59 1.77 0.77
CA GLY A 98 16.36 1.03 -0.25
C GLY A 98 15.83 -0.37 -0.52
N MET A 99 15.06 -0.95 0.42
CA MET A 99 14.55 -2.31 0.33
C MET A 99 13.29 -2.49 1.18
N ALA A 100 12.31 -3.25 0.68
CA ALA A 100 11.13 -3.69 1.42
C ALA A 100 10.81 -5.15 1.07
N CYS A 101 10.74 -6.00 2.09
CA CYS A 101 10.51 -7.45 2.00
C CYS A 101 9.23 -7.80 2.75
N ILE A 102 8.19 -8.22 2.01
CA ILE A 102 6.95 -8.62 2.65
C ILE A 102 7.15 -9.90 3.47
N ALA A 103 6.64 -9.89 4.69
CA ALA A 103 6.64 -11.05 5.58
C ALA A 103 5.28 -11.76 5.49
N GLN A 104 5.15 -12.95 4.88
CA GLN A 104 6.17 -13.72 4.18
C GLN A 104 5.72 -14.19 2.78
N SER A 105 6.60 -14.91 2.09
CA SER A 105 6.43 -15.23 0.66
C SER A 105 5.38 -16.30 0.36
N VAL A 106 5.23 -17.33 1.21
CA VAL A 106 4.26 -18.43 1.01
C VAL A 106 3.75 -18.97 2.37
N ASN A 107 2.44 -19.22 2.48
CA ASN A 107 1.68 -19.71 3.65
C ASN A 107 1.71 -18.80 4.88
N VAL A 108 2.87 -18.67 5.50
CA VAL A 108 3.06 -17.91 6.75
C VAL A 108 2.84 -16.43 6.46
N ILE A 109 1.76 -15.84 7.01
CA ILE A 109 1.34 -14.44 6.78
C ILE A 109 1.56 -14.00 5.34
N SER A 110 1.07 -14.80 4.39
CA SER A 110 1.51 -14.68 3.00
C SER A 110 0.40 -14.28 2.02
N PRO A 111 0.73 -13.49 0.99
CA PRO A 111 -0.16 -13.29 -0.16
C PRO A 111 -0.50 -14.57 -0.93
N LEU A 112 0.29 -15.64 -0.77
CA LEU A 112 0.10 -16.92 -1.44
C LEU A 112 -0.09 -18.04 -0.41
N MET A 113 -1.15 -18.80 -0.56
CA MET A 113 -1.32 -20.07 0.17
C MET A 113 -1.10 -21.24 -0.80
N THR A 114 -0.45 -22.29 -0.32
CA THR A 114 -0.33 -23.57 -1.03
C THR A 114 -1.14 -24.62 -0.28
N THR A 115 -1.90 -25.42 -1.03
CA THR A 115 -2.54 -26.63 -0.53
C THR A 115 -2.03 -27.82 -1.34
N LYS A 116 -2.48 -29.03 -0.99
CA LYS A 116 -2.24 -30.22 -1.81
C LYS A 116 -2.83 -30.10 -3.23
N ASP A 117 -3.83 -29.24 -3.41
CA ASP A 117 -4.62 -29.13 -4.63
C ASP A 117 -4.22 -27.92 -5.49
N GLY A 118 -3.32 -27.05 -5.01
CA GLY A 118 -2.79 -25.94 -5.80
C GLY A 118 -2.41 -24.70 -4.98
N ILE A 119 -2.45 -23.55 -5.66
CA ILE A 119 -2.06 -22.26 -5.10
C ILE A 119 -3.30 -21.36 -5.03
N ILE A 120 -3.51 -20.73 -3.87
CA ILE A 120 -4.51 -19.70 -3.66
C ILE A 120 -3.78 -18.35 -3.60
N LYS A 121 -4.19 -17.44 -4.49
CA LYS A 121 -3.80 -16.04 -4.43
C LYS A 121 -4.72 -15.34 -3.45
N GLN A 122 -4.23 -15.03 -2.25
CA GLN A 122 -5.00 -14.29 -1.26
C GLN A 122 -5.32 -12.88 -1.76
N THR A 123 -6.18 -12.16 -1.05
CA THR A 123 -6.59 -10.80 -1.42
C THR A 123 -5.38 -9.85 -1.53
N THR A 124 -4.39 -9.99 -0.63
CA THR A 124 -3.14 -9.22 -0.58
C THR A 124 -2.18 -9.50 -1.73
N TRP A 125 -2.36 -10.58 -2.50
CA TRP A 125 -1.57 -10.85 -3.72
C TRP A 125 -1.79 -9.79 -4.79
N TRP A 126 -3.02 -9.30 -4.94
CA TRP A 126 -3.40 -8.45 -6.06
C TRP A 126 -2.79 -7.04 -6.01
N PRO A 127 -2.74 -6.35 -4.85
CA PRO A 127 -1.96 -5.13 -4.71
C PRO A 127 -0.48 -5.34 -5.04
N LEU A 128 0.14 -6.39 -4.49
CA LEU A 128 1.55 -6.70 -4.78
C LEU A 128 1.80 -6.95 -6.25
N TYR A 129 0.90 -7.67 -6.92
CA TYR A 129 0.96 -7.91 -8.35
C TYR A 129 0.92 -6.60 -9.16
N LEU A 130 -0.04 -5.71 -8.86
CA LEU A 130 -0.16 -4.43 -9.57
C LEU A 130 1.07 -3.54 -9.34
N PHE A 131 1.50 -3.36 -8.09
CA PHE A 131 2.66 -2.53 -7.77
C PHE A 131 3.95 -3.11 -8.36
N SER A 132 4.18 -4.41 -8.21
CA SER A 132 5.36 -5.08 -8.78
C SER A 132 5.40 -5.01 -10.30
N ARG A 133 4.25 -4.93 -10.97
CA ARG A 133 4.18 -4.85 -12.43
C ARG A 133 4.31 -3.42 -12.96
N PHE A 134 3.66 -2.45 -12.32
CA PHE A 134 3.43 -1.14 -12.91
C PHE A 134 4.02 0.04 -12.14
N MET A 135 4.21 -0.06 -10.82
CA MET A 135 4.72 1.05 -10.00
C MET A 135 6.26 1.04 -9.95
N ARG A 136 6.87 1.27 -11.11
CA ARG A 136 8.33 1.21 -11.35
C ARG A 136 8.83 2.53 -11.95
N GLY A 137 10.15 2.72 -11.93
CA GLY A 137 10.81 3.92 -12.47
C GLY A 137 10.93 5.01 -11.40
N TRP A 138 10.55 6.23 -11.76
CA TRP A 138 10.74 7.41 -10.93
C TRP A 138 9.49 7.74 -10.13
N THR A 139 9.61 7.96 -8.83
CA THR A 139 8.50 8.48 -8.02
C THR A 139 8.11 9.88 -8.49
N VAL A 140 6.82 10.10 -8.69
CA VAL A 140 6.23 11.41 -9.02
C VAL A 140 5.53 11.96 -7.79
N GLY A 141 5.76 13.23 -7.48
CA GLY A 141 5.05 13.91 -6.40
C GLY A 141 3.56 14.03 -6.72
N ALA A 142 2.73 13.23 -6.05
CA ALA A 142 1.28 13.31 -6.15
C ALA A 142 0.72 14.17 -5.00
N HIS A 143 -0.13 15.14 -5.34
CA HIS A 143 -0.88 15.90 -4.36
C HIS A 143 -2.33 15.38 -4.30
N VAL A 144 -2.81 15.08 -3.09
CA VAL A 144 -4.19 14.68 -2.84
C VAL A 144 -4.87 15.73 -1.98
N SER A 145 -6.05 16.17 -2.42
CA SER A 145 -6.89 17.13 -1.69
C SER A 145 -8.26 16.49 -1.46
N CYS A 146 -8.42 15.85 -0.31
CA CYS A 146 -9.69 15.27 0.14
C CYS A 146 -9.84 15.45 1.65
N GLY A 147 -11.03 15.15 2.18
CA GLY A 147 -11.22 15.11 3.63
C GLY A 147 -10.41 13.99 4.29
N THR A 148 -10.40 14.00 5.61
CA THR A 148 -9.71 13.01 6.44
C THR A 148 -10.67 12.17 7.26
N TYR A 149 -10.27 10.95 7.56
CA TYR A 149 -10.89 10.09 8.56
C TYR A 149 -10.47 10.53 9.97
N GLU A 150 -11.44 10.87 10.81
CA GLU A 150 -11.21 11.43 12.16
C GLU A 150 -11.39 10.41 13.30
N GLY A 151 -11.74 9.17 12.98
CA GLY A 151 -12.06 8.14 13.97
C GLY A 151 -10.84 7.55 14.68
N GLU A 152 -11.00 6.33 15.18
CA GLU A 152 -9.91 5.60 15.83
C GLU A 152 -8.91 5.05 14.81
N THR A 153 -7.62 5.12 15.14
CA THR A 153 -6.53 4.48 14.40
C THR A 153 -5.90 3.37 15.23
N SER A 154 -5.27 2.40 14.56
CA SER A 154 -4.47 1.36 15.19
C SER A 154 -3.10 1.36 14.51
N PRO A 155 -1.99 1.75 15.17
CA PRO A 155 -1.91 2.27 16.53
C PRO A 155 -2.63 3.61 16.73
N ARG A 156 -3.09 3.86 17.97
CA ARG A 156 -3.82 5.09 18.33
C ARG A 156 -3.00 6.37 18.16
N TRP A 157 -1.69 6.30 18.22
CA TRP A 157 -0.83 7.49 18.09
C TRP A 157 -0.74 8.00 16.64
N VAL A 158 -1.08 7.18 15.64
CA VAL A 158 -0.88 7.55 14.23
C VAL A 158 -1.63 8.84 13.88
N LYS A 159 -2.87 9.00 14.35
CA LYS A 159 -3.68 10.22 14.17
C LYS A 159 -3.12 11.48 14.83
N SER A 160 -2.17 11.38 15.78
CA SER A 160 -1.58 12.58 16.39
C SER A 160 -0.43 13.17 15.59
N VAL A 161 0.04 12.45 14.56
CA VAL A 161 1.23 12.81 13.81
C VAL A 161 1.04 12.76 12.30
N LYS A 162 -0.04 12.15 11.80
CA LYS A 162 -0.37 12.08 10.39
C LYS A 162 -1.87 12.23 10.16
N ASP A 163 -2.22 12.85 9.04
CA ASP A 163 -3.57 12.91 8.52
C ASP A 163 -3.94 11.60 7.83
N MET A 164 -5.21 11.21 7.93
CA MET A 164 -5.74 9.95 7.38
C MET A 164 -6.64 10.28 6.17
N PRO A 165 -6.09 10.62 5.00
CA PRO A 165 -6.90 11.06 3.85
C PRO A 165 -7.84 9.94 3.39
N TRP A 166 -9.05 10.30 2.97
CA TRP A 166 -9.99 9.31 2.41
C TRP A 166 -9.48 8.64 1.12
N LEU A 167 -8.55 9.30 0.43
CA LEU A 167 -7.82 8.77 -0.72
C LEU A 167 -6.32 8.77 -0.40
N ASP A 168 -5.69 7.60 -0.32
CA ASP A 168 -4.24 7.47 -0.20
C ASP A 168 -3.62 7.22 -1.59
N VAL A 169 -2.59 7.99 -1.95
CA VAL A 169 -2.09 8.05 -3.33
C VAL A 169 -0.57 7.93 -3.41
N SER A 170 -0.08 7.20 -4.40
CA SER A 170 1.29 7.33 -4.90
C SER A 170 1.32 7.29 -6.43
N ALA A 171 2.35 7.88 -7.02
CA ALA A 171 2.51 7.93 -8.47
C ALA A 171 3.95 7.66 -8.90
N THR A 172 4.11 7.10 -10.10
CA THR A 172 5.41 6.83 -10.73
C THR A 172 5.38 7.16 -12.21
N LEU A 173 6.53 7.52 -12.78
CA LEU A 173 6.80 7.57 -14.20
C LEU A 173 7.75 6.42 -14.54
N GLY A 174 7.25 5.43 -15.28
CA GLY A 174 8.03 4.30 -15.73
C GLY A 174 9.01 4.67 -16.83
N ASP A 175 10.11 3.92 -16.92
CA ASP A 175 11.10 4.06 -18.01
C ASP A 175 10.51 3.71 -19.39
N ASP A 176 9.35 3.06 -19.42
CA ASP A 176 8.53 2.81 -20.60
C ASP A 176 7.69 4.03 -21.05
N GLY A 177 7.83 5.16 -20.35
CA GLY A 177 7.12 6.41 -20.60
C GLY A 177 5.65 6.35 -20.21
N TYR A 178 5.23 5.47 -19.30
CA TYR A 178 3.89 5.47 -18.74
C TYR A 178 3.88 6.07 -17.34
N ALA A 179 2.95 6.98 -17.10
CA ALA A 179 2.59 7.42 -15.77
C ALA A 179 1.64 6.38 -15.13
N ASN A 180 1.84 6.12 -13.84
CA ASN A 180 1.04 5.19 -13.05
C ASN A 180 0.67 5.86 -11.73
N THR A 181 -0.62 5.89 -11.41
CA THR A 181 -1.13 6.43 -10.15
C THR A 181 -1.97 5.38 -9.44
N ALA A 182 -1.54 4.99 -8.25
CA ALA A 182 -2.26 4.06 -7.38
C ALA A 182 -3.04 4.87 -6.33
N VAL A 183 -4.36 4.69 -6.30
CA VAL A 183 -5.29 5.37 -5.40
C VAL A 183 -6.04 4.35 -4.57
N VAL A 184 -5.93 4.43 -3.25
CA VAL A 184 -6.73 3.63 -2.32
C VAL A 184 -7.86 4.51 -1.77
N ASN A 185 -9.11 4.16 -2.07
CA ASN A 185 -10.26 4.72 -1.36
C ASN A 185 -10.51 3.88 -0.12
N ILE A 186 -10.19 4.46 1.05
CA ILE A 186 -10.33 3.77 2.35
C ILE A 186 -11.77 3.76 2.85
N HIS A 187 -12.69 4.49 2.22
CA HIS A 187 -14.05 4.58 2.70
C HIS A 187 -14.78 3.24 2.50
N GLU A 188 -15.40 2.73 3.57
CA GLU A 188 -16.10 1.45 3.53
C GLU A 188 -17.34 1.49 2.63
N ASP A 189 -18.14 2.57 2.72
CA ASP A 189 -19.46 2.63 2.08
C ASP A 189 -19.64 3.66 0.96
N LYS A 190 -18.68 4.55 0.71
CA LYS A 190 -18.85 5.67 -0.23
C LYS A 190 -17.81 5.67 -1.33
N ASP A 191 -18.31 5.76 -2.55
CA ASP A 191 -17.51 6.11 -3.71
C ASP A 191 -17.07 7.58 -3.56
N ILE A 192 -15.88 7.91 -4.05
CA ILE A 192 -15.33 9.26 -4.03
C ILE A 192 -15.08 9.68 -5.47
N GLU A 193 -15.85 10.67 -5.92
CA GLU A 193 -15.61 11.34 -7.18
C GLU A 193 -14.50 12.39 -6.98
N SER A 194 -13.50 12.41 -7.86
CA SER A 194 -12.38 13.33 -7.77
C SER A 194 -11.83 13.70 -9.14
N LYS A 195 -11.29 14.91 -9.26
CA LYS A 195 -10.57 15.34 -10.45
C LYS A 195 -9.17 14.72 -10.43
N VAL A 196 -8.76 14.10 -11.54
CA VAL A 196 -7.39 13.60 -11.73
C VAL A 196 -6.70 14.49 -12.75
N GLU A 197 -5.67 15.22 -12.32
CA GLU A 197 -4.90 16.13 -13.17
C GLU A 197 -3.60 15.48 -13.67
N GLY A 198 -3.07 15.96 -14.79
CA GLY A 198 -1.85 15.42 -15.42
C GLY A 198 -2.08 14.18 -16.30
N VAL A 199 -3.34 13.81 -16.50
CA VAL A 199 -3.74 12.70 -17.37
C VAL A 199 -3.80 13.16 -18.82
N ALA A 200 -3.27 12.34 -19.73
CA ALA A 200 -3.30 12.55 -21.17
C ALA A 200 -3.77 11.27 -21.89
N GLY A 201 -4.71 11.43 -22.82
CA GLY A 201 -5.22 10.33 -23.64
C GLY A 201 -6.03 9.28 -22.86
N GLU A 202 -6.11 8.08 -23.44
CA GLU A 202 -6.81 6.95 -22.84
C GLU A 202 -6.03 6.37 -21.64
N VAL A 203 -6.76 6.09 -20.57
CA VAL A 203 -6.23 5.56 -19.31
C VAL A 203 -6.66 4.10 -19.16
N ALA A 204 -5.69 3.21 -19.00
CA ALA A 204 -5.94 1.86 -18.53
C ALA A 204 -6.21 1.89 -17.02
N VAL A 205 -7.28 1.24 -16.59
CA VAL A 205 -7.76 1.24 -15.21
C VAL A 205 -7.76 -0.18 -14.68
N PHE A 206 -7.04 -0.41 -13.58
CA PHE A 206 -7.04 -1.68 -12.86
C PHE A 206 -7.64 -1.47 -11.48
N THR A 207 -8.75 -2.16 -11.17
CA THR A 207 -9.46 -2.01 -9.90
C THR A 207 -9.46 -3.31 -9.11
N ILE A 208 -9.14 -3.20 -7.82
CA ILE A 208 -9.31 -4.25 -6.82
C ILE A 208 -10.38 -3.78 -5.84
N THR A 209 -11.46 -4.54 -5.74
CA THR A 209 -12.58 -4.30 -4.82
C THR A 209 -13.37 -5.61 -4.66
N ALA A 210 -14.41 -5.61 -3.84
CA ALA A 210 -15.33 -6.74 -3.67
C ALA A 210 -16.70 -6.24 -3.20
N GLN A 211 -17.59 -7.16 -2.82
CA GLN A 211 -18.91 -6.79 -2.30
C GLN A 211 -18.84 -6.13 -0.91
N ASN A 212 -17.85 -6.50 -0.09
CA ASN A 212 -17.59 -5.93 1.22
C ASN A 212 -16.13 -6.12 1.63
N VAL A 213 -15.70 -5.39 2.67
CA VAL A 213 -14.32 -5.38 3.19
C VAL A 213 -13.85 -6.71 3.80
N MET A 214 -14.77 -7.62 4.13
CA MET A 214 -14.48 -8.94 4.70
C MET A 214 -14.34 -10.04 3.64
N ALA A 215 -14.51 -9.73 2.36
CA ALA A 215 -14.38 -10.70 1.26
C ALA A 215 -12.98 -11.34 1.26
N THR A 216 -12.90 -12.64 0.95
CA THR A 216 -11.64 -13.41 0.94
C THR A 216 -11.51 -14.22 -0.35
N ASN A 217 -10.32 -14.73 -0.66
CA ASN A 217 -10.12 -15.70 -1.75
C ASN A 217 -10.03 -17.15 -1.25
N MET A 218 -10.55 -17.41 -0.06
CA MET A 218 -10.48 -18.72 0.59
C MET A 218 -11.70 -19.57 0.24
N LYS A 219 -11.68 -20.84 0.65
CA LYS A 219 -12.80 -21.79 0.50
C LYS A 219 -13.23 -22.00 -0.96
N GLY A 220 -12.26 -21.99 -1.89
CA GLY A 220 -12.48 -22.29 -3.31
C GLY A 220 -13.19 -21.19 -4.10
N LYS A 221 -13.26 -19.96 -3.58
CA LYS A 221 -13.82 -18.80 -4.27
C LYS A 221 -12.76 -17.72 -4.42
N GLN A 222 -12.71 -17.06 -5.57
CA GLN A 222 -11.91 -15.86 -5.78
C GLN A 222 -12.85 -14.65 -5.82
N GLU A 223 -13.12 -14.04 -4.66
CA GLU A 223 -14.00 -12.88 -4.55
C GLU A 223 -13.27 -11.56 -4.84
N VAL A 224 -11.95 -11.53 -4.64
CA VAL A 224 -11.09 -10.37 -4.85
C VAL A 224 -10.09 -10.68 -5.96
N GLY A 225 -10.00 -9.78 -6.93
CA GLY A 225 -9.07 -9.86 -8.04
C GLY A 225 -8.91 -8.51 -8.73
N VAL A 226 -8.16 -8.48 -9.82
CA VAL A 226 -8.04 -7.29 -10.67
C VAL A 226 -9.14 -7.31 -11.73
N THR A 227 -9.94 -6.25 -11.79
CA THR A 227 -10.84 -5.94 -12.91
C THR A 227 -10.20 -4.85 -13.76
N GLU A 228 -10.20 -5.04 -15.07
CA GLU A 228 -9.64 -4.08 -16.02
C GLU A 228 -10.75 -3.30 -16.73
N SER A 229 -10.54 -2.01 -16.95
CA SER A 229 -11.40 -1.12 -17.72
C SER A 229 -10.60 0.03 -18.32
N THR A 230 -11.27 0.95 -19.01
CA THR A 230 -10.65 2.18 -19.51
C THR A 230 -11.41 3.42 -19.03
N TRP A 231 -10.70 4.54 -18.96
CA TRP A 231 -11.27 5.87 -18.80
C TRP A 231 -10.65 6.78 -19.86
N ASP A 232 -11.44 7.68 -20.43
CA ASP A 232 -10.99 8.55 -21.54
C ASP A 232 -10.09 9.71 -21.09
N GLY A 233 -9.76 9.75 -19.79
CA GLY A 233 -8.92 10.78 -19.17
C GLY A 233 -9.62 12.14 -19.02
N LYS A 234 -10.93 12.22 -19.27
CA LYS A 234 -11.67 13.49 -19.25
C LYS A 234 -12.60 13.58 -18.04
N GLY A 235 -12.70 14.78 -17.49
CA GLY A 235 -13.58 15.08 -16.36
C GLY A 235 -13.09 14.51 -15.03
N THR A 236 -14.03 14.11 -14.19
CA THR A 236 -13.80 13.47 -12.91
C THR A 236 -13.73 11.95 -13.07
N TYR A 237 -13.05 11.30 -12.13
CA TYR A 237 -13.03 9.86 -11.99
C TYR A 237 -13.69 9.45 -10.67
N VAL A 238 -14.45 8.36 -10.67
CA VAL A 238 -15.11 7.83 -9.47
C VAL A 238 -14.29 6.67 -8.91
N PHE A 239 -13.61 6.92 -7.79
CA PHE A 239 -12.92 5.89 -7.02
C PHE A 239 -13.93 5.15 -6.16
N ARG A 240 -14.22 3.90 -6.50
CA ARG A 240 -15.23 3.09 -5.79
C ARG A 240 -14.83 2.91 -4.32
N LYS A 241 -15.82 2.77 -3.45
CA LYS A 241 -15.64 2.42 -2.04
C LYS A 241 -14.75 1.19 -1.86
N HIS A 242 -14.01 1.13 -0.76
CA HIS A 242 -13.10 0.06 -0.38
C HIS A 242 -12.33 -0.52 -1.57
N SER A 243 -11.59 0.33 -2.29
CA SER A 243 -10.91 -0.09 -3.51
C SER A 243 -9.47 0.40 -3.60
N LEU A 244 -8.64 -0.39 -4.29
CA LEU A 244 -7.42 0.09 -4.92
C LEU A 244 -7.71 0.27 -6.41
N THR A 245 -7.42 1.45 -6.94
CA THR A 245 -7.46 1.74 -8.38
C THR A 245 -6.09 2.18 -8.86
N LEU A 246 -5.53 1.48 -9.84
CA LEU A 246 -4.34 1.89 -10.56
C LEU A 246 -4.75 2.48 -11.91
N LEU A 247 -4.45 3.76 -12.10
CA LEU A 247 -4.60 4.48 -13.36
C LEU A 247 -3.26 4.48 -14.09
N ARG A 248 -3.25 4.11 -15.36
CA ARG A 248 -2.04 4.05 -16.19
C ARG A 248 -2.27 4.66 -17.56
N TRP A 249 -1.45 5.65 -17.93
CA TRP A 249 -1.54 6.33 -19.23
C TRP A 249 -0.15 6.65 -19.77
N LYS A 250 -0.06 6.90 -21.07
CA LYS A 250 1.20 7.32 -21.70
C LYS A 250 1.50 8.76 -21.29
N ALA A 251 2.67 8.99 -20.69
CA ALA A 251 3.13 10.34 -20.41
C ALA A 251 3.59 11.00 -21.72
N GLU A 252 3.26 12.27 -21.89
CA GLU A 252 3.70 13.11 -23.04
C GLU A 252 5.17 13.52 -22.91
#